data_AF-A0AAW4FKN5-F1
#
_entry.id   AF-A0AAW4FKN5-F1
#
_cell.length_a   1.000
_cell.length_b   1.000
_cell.length_c   1.000
_cell.angle_alpha   90.00
_cell.angle_beta   90.00
_cell.angle_gamma   90.00
#
_symmetry.space_group_name_H-M   'P 1'
#
loop_
_entity.id
_entity.type
_entity.pdbx_description
1 polymer ?
#
loop_
_entity_poly.entity_id
_entity_poly.type
_entity_poly.pdbx_seq_one_letter_code
_entity_poly.pdbx_strand_id
1 'polypeptide(L)'
;MRNALSRRALLATPLLASTCAAAHASAPAPAKVTDELAWMIDTYAEIAAARKVVVDEIERIIAIPDQPFAAEVLLKEVMSHGEDYPADRRGKVFFREASIERFFANARHDLSWGVEKTPYCARVDADRDKALALFRARREERARFQAESGLDALDEQDAALFGKLGEIEKWLRAYACRSLADVVAIATFAEIWLADDGVDIEVRSDLLRAISAFAVATEER
;
A
#
# COMPACT_ATOMS: atom_id res chain seq x y z
N MET A 1 -42.89 29.81 15.02
CA MET A 1 -43.97 29.73 14.00
C MET A 1 -44.04 31.04 13.24
N ARG A 2 -43.58 31.05 11.97
CA ARG A 2 -44.00 32.00 10.92
C ARG A 2 -43.40 31.55 9.57
N ASN A 3 -44.30 30.99 8.78
CA ASN A 3 -44.46 31.03 7.32
C ASN A 3 -43.28 30.70 6.38
N ALA A 4 -43.46 29.55 5.73
CA ALA A 4 -42.93 29.22 4.42
C ALA A 4 -43.51 30.11 3.30
N LEU A 5 -42.86 30.00 2.12
CA LEU A 5 -43.23 30.50 0.78
C LEU A 5 -42.65 31.86 0.38
N SER A 6 -41.54 31.82 -0.38
CA SER A 6 -41.45 32.40 -1.74
C SER A 6 -40.01 32.61 -2.19
N ARG A 7 -39.48 31.69 -3.00
CA ARG A 7 -38.46 31.96 -4.04
C ARG A 7 -38.66 31.02 -5.23
N ARG A 8 -39.86 31.06 -5.81
CA ARG A 8 -40.17 30.50 -7.14
C ARG A 8 -40.59 31.70 -8.02
N ALA A 9 -39.61 32.40 -8.56
CA ALA A 9 -39.81 33.48 -9.53
C ALA A 9 -38.49 33.84 -10.22
N LEU A 10 -37.87 32.89 -10.92
CA LEU A 10 -36.86 33.17 -11.95
C LEU A 10 -37.05 32.14 -13.10
N LEU A 11 -38.26 32.13 -13.64
CA LEU A 11 -38.60 31.49 -14.92
C LEU A 11 -39.57 32.43 -15.62
N ALA A 12 -39.06 33.31 -16.47
CA ALA A 12 -39.74 33.88 -17.64
C ALA A 12 -38.90 35.01 -18.23
N THR A 13 -38.09 34.69 -19.24
CA THR A 13 -37.99 35.61 -20.39
C THR A 13 -37.83 34.75 -21.65
N PRO A 14 -38.65 35.00 -22.69
CA PRO A 14 -38.87 34.06 -23.76
C PRO A 14 -37.76 34.08 -24.80
N LEU A 15 -37.50 32.89 -25.34
CA LEU A 15 -36.86 32.61 -26.62
C LEU A 15 -37.41 33.56 -27.70
N LEU A 16 -36.61 34.56 -28.10
CA LEU A 16 -36.74 35.15 -29.43
C LEU A 16 -36.06 34.20 -30.41
N ALA A 17 -36.89 33.41 -31.08
CA ALA A 17 -36.55 32.70 -32.29
C ALA A 17 -36.09 33.73 -33.35
N SER A 18 -34.79 33.93 -33.45
CA SER A 18 -34.17 34.51 -34.64
C SER A 18 -33.92 33.36 -35.62
N THR A 19 -34.72 33.34 -36.68
CA THR A 19 -34.53 32.50 -37.85
C THR A 19 -33.22 32.87 -38.54
N CYS A 20 -32.16 32.14 -38.23
CA CYS A 20 -31.04 31.93 -39.13
C CYS A 20 -30.96 30.44 -39.42
N ALA A 21 -31.67 30.03 -40.48
CA ALA A 21 -31.32 28.84 -41.22
C ALA A 21 -29.95 29.10 -41.86
N ALA A 22 -28.88 28.68 -41.18
CA ALA A 22 -27.53 28.62 -41.72
C ALA A 22 -26.95 27.27 -41.30
N ALA A 23 -26.84 26.39 -42.30
CA ALA A 23 -26.11 25.13 -42.32
C ALA A 23 -26.12 24.31 -41.01
N HIS A 24 -26.81 23.17 -41.04
CA HIS A 24 -26.28 21.98 -40.37
C HIS A 24 -24.92 21.66 -41.02
N ALA A 25 -23.87 22.39 -40.65
CA ALA A 25 -22.54 21.85 -40.68
C ALA A 25 -22.63 20.64 -39.74
N SER A 26 -22.60 19.44 -40.32
CA SER A 26 -22.36 18.20 -39.61
C SER A 26 -21.31 18.52 -38.56
N ALA A 27 -21.71 18.55 -37.28
CA ALA A 27 -20.75 18.70 -36.20
C ALA A 27 -19.66 17.66 -36.49
N PRO A 28 -18.38 18.06 -36.61
CA PRO A 28 -17.33 17.11 -36.88
C PRO A 28 -17.45 16.02 -35.82
N ALA A 29 -17.48 14.76 -36.27
CA ALA A 29 -17.53 13.63 -35.35
C ALA A 29 -16.50 13.88 -34.25
N PRO A 30 -16.85 13.67 -32.96
CA PRO A 30 -15.93 13.94 -31.88
C PRO A 30 -14.61 13.27 -32.22
N ALA A 31 -13.52 14.05 -32.17
CA ALA A 31 -12.19 13.53 -32.44
C ALA A 31 -12.03 12.24 -31.62
N LYS A 32 -11.68 11.15 -32.28
CA LYS A 32 -11.47 9.90 -31.56
C LYS A 32 -10.17 10.02 -30.77
N VAL A 33 -10.17 9.47 -29.56
CA VAL A 33 -8.94 9.20 -28.80
C VAL A 33 -8.02 8.39 -29.71
N THR A 34 -6.73 8.72 -29.71
CA THR A 34 -5.77 7.94 -30.50
C THR A 34 -5.74 6.49 -30.02
N ASP A 35 -5.56 5.55 -30.95
CA ASP A 35 -5.48 4.12 -30.62
C ASP A 35 -4.34 3.83 -29.62
N GLU A 36 -3.25 4.61 -29.69
CA GLU A 36 -2.12 4.56 -28.77
C GLU A 36 -2.49 4.93 -27.33
N LEU A 37 -3.22 6.05 -27.14
CA LEU A 37 -3.65 6.48 -25.81
C LEU A 37 -4.72 5.56 -25.23
N ALA A 38 -5.67 5.12 -26.05
CA ALA A 38 -6.69 4.16 -25.65
C ALA A 38 -6.03 2.86 -25.15
N TRP A 39 -5.06 2.32 -25.91
CA TRP A 39 -4.30 1.14 -25.52
C TRP A 39 -3.56 1.31 -24.19
N MET A 40 -2.92 2.46 -23.93
CA MET A 40 -2.22 2.70 -22.66
C MET A 40 -3.19 2.71 -21.46
N ILE A 41 -4.34 3.37 -21.61
CA ILE A 41 -5.37 3.45 -20.56
C ILE A 41 -5.95 2.06 -20.27
N ASP A 42 -6.31 1.32 -21.32
CA ASP A 42 -6.86 -0.03 -21.18
C ASP A 42 -5.84 -0.98 -20.54
N THR A 43 -4.58 -0.93 -20.99
CA THR A 43 -3.50 -1.76 -20.44
C THR A 43 -3.24 -1.43 -18.96
N TYR A 44 -3.28 -0.15 -18.58
CA TYR A 44 -3.17 0.24 -17.18
C TYR A 44 -4.30 -0.38 -16.35
N ALA A 45 -5.54 -0.23 -16.80
CA ALA A 45 -6.71 -0.75 -16.09
C ALA A 45 -6.65 -2.27 -15.91
N GLU A 46 -6.20 -3.00 -16.93
CA GLU A 46 -5.99 -4.45 -16.85
C GLU A 46 -4.94 -4.84 -15.81
N ILE A 47 -3.80 -4.15 -15.78
CA ILE A 47 -2.72 -4.42 -14.81
C ILE A 47 -3.15 -4.03 -13.40
N ALA A 48 -3.85 -2.90 -13.23
CA ALA A 48 -4.35 -2.45 -11.94
C ALA A 48 -5.38 -3.45 -11.38
N ALA A 49 -6.28 -3.96 -12.21
CA ALA A 49 -7.22 -5.00 -11.82
C ALA A 49 -6.51 -6.30 -11.42
N ALA A 50 -5.49 -6.73 -12.18
CA ALA A 50 -4.69 -7.90 -11.83
C ALA A 50 -3.93 -7.70 -10.51
N ARG A 51 -3.37 -6.51 -10.29
CA ARG A 51 -2.67 -6.16 -9.05
C ARG A 51 -3.60 -6.22 -7.85
N LYS A 52 -4.81 -5.68 -7.98
CA LYS A 52 -5.83 -5.73 -6.92
C LYS A 52 -6.12 -7.15 -6.46
N VAL A 53 -6.26 -8.10 -7.40
CA VAL A 53 -6.46 -9.53 -7.05
C VAL A 53 -5.28 -10.09 -6.23
N VAL A 54 -4.05 -9.71 -6.58
CA VAL A 54 -2.84 -10.14 -5.85
C VAL A 54 -2.80 -9.53 -4.44
N VAL A 55 -3.07 -8.23 -4.32
CA VAL A 55 -3.11 -7.52 -3.03
C VAL A 55 -4.20 -8.08 -2.13
N ASP A 56 -5.41 -8.29 -2.64
CA ASP A 56 -6.52 -8.87 -1.88
C ASP A 56 -6.16 -10.28 -1.35
N GLU A 57 -5.43 -11.07 -2.14
CA GLU A 57 -4.95 -12.40 -1.75
C GLU A 57 -3.86 -12.34 -0.67
N ILE A 58 -2.92 -11.40 -0.79
CA ILE A 58 -1.91 -11.11 0.23
C ILE A 58 -2.60 -10.74 1.55
N GLU A 59 -3.56 -9.81 1.52
CA GLU A 59 -4.33 -9.39 2.69
C GLU A 59 -5.11 -10.56 3.31
N ARG A 60 -5.71 -11.42 2.48
CA ARG A 60 -6.39 -12.64 2.94
C ARG A 60 -5.45 -13.59 3.67
N ILE A 61 -4.23 -13.78 3.17
CA ILE A 61 -3.20 -14.62 3.81
C ILE A 61 -2.74 -13.98 5.12
N ILE A 62 -2.52 -12.67 5.13
CA ILE A 62 -2.10 -11.89 6.31
C ILE A 62 -3.16 -11.94 7.42
N ALA A 63 -4.44 -11.98 7.07
CA ALA A 63 -5.55 -12.02 8.02
C ALA A 63 -5.77 -13.39 8.69
N ILE A 64 -4.99 -14.44 8.37
CA ILE A 64 -5.13 -15.77 8.98
C ILE A 64 -4.84 -15.68 10.49
N PRO A 65 -5.80 -16.04 11.38
CA PRO A 65 -5.64 -15.86 12.83
C PRO A 65 -4.48 -16.63 13.46
N ASP A 66 -4.13 -17.78 12.87
CA ASP A 66 -3.10 -18.70 13.35
C ASP A 66 -1.75 -18.49 12.63
N GLN A 67 -1.49 -17.29 12.11
CA GLN A 67 -0.16 -16.99 11.58
C GLN A 67 0.90 -17.22 12.65
N PRO A 68 2.02 -17.89 12.33
CA PRO A 68 3.12 -18.02 13.27
C PRO A 68 3.54 -16.62 13.69
N PHE A 69 3.53 -16.38 15.01
CA PHE A 69 3.92 -15.12 15.60
C PHE A 69 5.28 -14.66 15.05
N ALA A 70 5.58 -13.36 15.17
CA ALA A 70 6.96 -12.91 15.08
C ALA A 70 7.83 -13.87 15.90
N ALA A 71 9.07 -14.13 15.47
CA ALA A 71 10.00 -15.02 16.20
C ALA A 71 10.42 -14.41 17.55
N GLU A 72 9.57 -13.62 18.19
CA GLU A 72 9.76 -13.10 19.51
C GLU A 72 9.66 -14.21 20.54
N VAL A 73 10.44 -14.09 21.60
CA VAL A 73 10.36 -14.93 22.78
C VAL A 73 10.22 -14.01 23.99
N LEU A 74 9.20 -14.20 24.81
CA LEU A 74 9.10 -13.52 26.08
C LEU A 74 9.84 -14.31 27.15
N LEU A 75 10.61 -13.64 28.00
CA LEU A 75 11.36 -14.30 29.07
C LEU A 75 10.45 -15.16 29.96
N LYS A 76 9.22 -14.70 30.22
CA LYS A 76 8.21 -15.43 31.02
C LYS A 76 7.82 -16.81 30.46
N GLU A 77 8.02 -17.05 29.16
CA GLU A 77 7.70 -18.33 28.52
C GLU A 77 8.77 -19.40 28.78
N VAL A 78 9.98 -18.97 29.10
CA VAL A 78 11.18 -19.83 29.15
C VAL A 78 11.80 -19.88 30.54
N MET A 79 11.55 -18.87 31.38
CA MET A 79 12.05 -18.82 32.75
C MET A 79 11.51 -20.00 33.56
N SER A 80 12.40 -20.78 34.15
CA SER A 80 12.02 -21.88 35.04
C SER A 80 11.66 -21.39 36.44
N HIS A 81 12.31 -20.31 36.89
CA HIS A 81 12.08 -19.73 38.20
C HIS A 81 12.12 -18.20 38.13
N GLY A 82 10.97 -17.54 38.31
CA GLY A 82 10.88 -16.09 38.16
C GLY A 82 11.76 -15.30 39.12
N GLU A 83 12.07 -15.86 40.30
CA GLU A 83 12.97 -15.25 41.29
C GLU A 83 14.43 -15.17 40.81
N ASP A 84 14.80 -15.98 39.81
CA ASP A 84 16.12 -15.91 39.18
C ASP A 84 16.27 -14.68 38.26
N TYR A 85 15.23 -13.85 38.11
CA TYR A 85 15.28 -12.64 37.29
C TYR A 85 14.65 -11.45 38.03
N PRO A 86 15.29 -10.27 37.97
CA PRO A 86 14.70 -9.04 38.46
C PRO A 86 13.29 -8.81 37.92
N ALA A 87 12.37 -8.34 38.77
CA ALA A 87 10.96 -8.22 38.43
C ALA A 87 10.72 -7.33 37.19
N ASP A 88 11.52 -6.27 37.02
CA ASP A 88 11.52 -5.36 35.87
C ASP A 88 11.96 -6.04 34.55
N ARG A 89 12.69 -7.16 34.64
CA ARG A 89 13.18 -7.91 33.47
C ARG A 89 12.29 -9.07 33.06
N ARG A 90 11.31 -9.49 33.87
CA ARG A 90 10.43 -10.65 33.58
C ARG A 90 9.55 -10.47 32.35
N GLY A 91 9.24 -9.22 31.98
CA GLY A 91 8.50 -8.87 30.76
C GLY A 91 9.37 -8.71 29.51
N LYS A 92 10.67 -9.08 29.56
CA LYS A 92 11.57 -8.86 28.43
C LYS A 92 11.15 -9.67 27.21
N VAL A 93 11.11 -9.00 26.06
CA VAL A 93 10.88 -9.60 24.74
C VAL A 93 12.22 -9.68 23.98
N PHE A 94 12.49 -10.81 23.35
CA PHE A 94 13.67 -11.03 22.52
C PHE A 94 13.29 -11.16 21.05
N PHE A 95 13.85 -10.30 20.19
CA PHE A 95 13.59 -10.32 18.74
C PHE A 95 14.70 -11.00 17.93
N ARG A 96 15.82 -11.39 18.56
CA ARG A 96 17.02 -11.94 17.90
C ARG A 96 17.79 -12.88 18.83
N GLU A 97 18.42 -13.92 18.29
CA GLU A 97 19.28 -14.85 19.06
C GLU A 97 20.37 -14.12 19.84
N ALA A 98 21.08 -13.16 19.21
CA ALA A 98 22.12 -12.39 19.89
C ALA A 98 21.61 -11.62 21.13
N SER A 99 20.34 -11.19 21.12
CA SER A 99 19.71 -10.53 22.28
C SER A 99 19.43 -11.52 23.41
N ILE A 100 19.07 -12.76 23.08
CA ILE A 100 18.90 -13.87 24.02
C ILE A 100 20.26 -14.16 24.66
N GLU A 101 21.27 -14.47 23.84
CA GLU A 101 22.61 -14.80 24.30
C GLU A 101 23.20 -13.73 25.23
N ARG A 102 23.12 -12.45 24.81
CA ARG A 102 23.62 -11.33 25.61
C ARG A 102 22.88 -11.21 26.95
N PHE A 103 21.57 -11.39 26.96
CA PHE A 103 20.78 -11.30 28.18
C PHE A 103 21.20 -12.38 29.19
N PHE A 104 21.28 -13.64 28.75
CA PHE A 104 21.63 -14.76 29.62
C PHE A 104 23.11 -14.75 30.03
N ALA A 105 24.01 -14.27 29.17
CA ALA A 105 25.41 -14.04 29.54
C ALA A 105 25.55 -12.98 30.65
N ASN A 106 24.79 -11.89 30.55
CA ASN A 106 24.76 -10.86 31.58
C ASN A 106 24.14 -11.39 32.89
N ALA A 107 23.03 -12.11 32.81
CA ALA A 107 22.42 -12.74 33.98
C ALA A 107 23.44 -13.64 34.69
N ARG A 108 24.11 -14.53 33.94
CA ARG A 108 25.19 -15.38 34.46
C ARG A 108 26.33 -14.57 35.09
N HIS A 109 26.72 -13.45 34.50
CA HIS A 109 27.77 -12.59 35.04
C HIS A 109 27.36 -11.91 36.35
N ASP A 110 26.16 -11.34 36.42
CA ASP A 110 25.57 -10.75 37.63
C ASP A 110 25.59 -11.78 38.78
N LEU A 111 25.45 -13.05 38.42
CA LEU A 111 25.48 -14.18 39.30
C LEU A 111 26.87 -14.77 39.49
N SER A 112 27.96 -14.31 38.90
CA SER A 112 29.27 -14.93 39.17
C SER A 112 29.89 -14.56 40.53
N TRP A 113 29.32 -13.57 41.24
CA TRP A 113 29.93 -12.94 42.43
C TRP A 113 29.56 -13.53 43.82
N GLY A 114 29.25 -14.84 43.96
CA GLY A 114 28.86 -15.42 45.28
C GLY A 114 28.89 -16.95 45.39
N VAL A 115 28.87 -17.49 46.62
CA VAL A 115 29.40 -18.83 47.00
C VAL A 115 28.44 -20.01 46.74
N GLU A 116 27.13 -19.80 46.53
CA GLU A 116 26.10 -20.86 46.49
C GLU A 116 25.39 -21.04 45.13
N LYS A 117 26.12 -20.84 44.02
CA LYS A 117 25.49 -20.48 42.73
C LYS A 117 25.43 -21.56 41.65
N THR A 118 25.97 -22.74 41.89
CA THR A 118 25.99 -23.84 40.89
C THR A 118 24.59 -24.22 40.39
N PRO A 119 23.57 -24.38 41.26
CA PRO A 119 22.21 -24.70 40.80
C PRO A 119 21.58 -23.55 40.01
N TYR A 120 21.93 -22.29 40.33
CA TYR A 120 21.39 -21.12 39.66
C TYR A 120 21.96 -20.97 38.26
N CYS A 121 23.29 -20.99 38.09
CA CYS A 121 23.93 -20.86 36.78
C CYS A 121 23.43 -21.95 35.81
N ALA A 122 23.20 -23.17 36.29
CA ALA A 122 22.62 -24.25 35.50
C ALA A 122 21.18 -23.94 35.05
N ARG A 123 20.35 -23.30 35.89
CA ARG A 123 19.00 -22.88 35.50
C ARG A 123 19.01 -21.77 34.46
N VAL A 124 19.89 -20.78 34.60
CA VAL A 124 20.06 -19.69 33.62
C VAL A 124 20.51 -20.23 32.26
N ASP A 125 21.46 -21.17 32.24
CA ASP A 125 21.88 -21.83 31.01
C ASP A 125 20.72 -22.64 30.38
N ALA A 126 19.95 -23.37 31.19
CA ALA A 126 18.80 -24.12 30.71
C ALA A 126 17.70 -23.21 30.14
N ASP A 127 17.42 -22.08 30.79
CA ASP A 127 16.46 -21.09 30.31
C ASP A 127 16.94 -20.40 29.02
N ARG A 128 18.25 -20.16 28.87
CA ARG A 128 18.86 -19.69 27.61
C ARG A 128 18.63 -20.68 26.49
N ASP A 129 18.91 -21.96 26.74
CA ASP A 129 18.82 -23.00 25.72
C ASP A 129 17.36 -23.21 25.29
N LYS A 130 16.41 -23.14 26.24
CA LYS A 130 14.96 -23.10 25.94
C LYS A 130 14.59 -21.88 25.08
N ALA A 131 15.10 -20.70 25.40
CA ALA A 131 14.83 -19.48 24.64
C ALA A 131 15.34 -19.57 23.20
N LEU A 132 16.56 -20.07 23.01
CA LEU A 132 17.13 -20.28 21.68
C LEU A 132 16.35 -21.34 20.89
N ALA A 133 16.01 -22.46 21.52
CA ALA A 133 15.22 -23.52 20.87
C ALA A 133 13.83 -23.00 20.44
N LEU A 134 13.13 -22.28 21.33
CA LEU A 134 11.83 -21.70 21.03
C LEU A 134 11.92 -20.64 19.93
N PHE A 135 12.91 -19.76 19.98
CA PHE A 135 13.16 -18.75 18.94
C PHE A 135 13.36 -19.40 17.57
N ARG A 136 14.21 -20.42 17.49
CA ARG A 136 14.50 -21.16 16.25
C ARG A 136 13.27 -21.88 15.72
N ALA A 137 12.52 -22.56 16.60
CA ALA A 137 11.28 -23.24 16.22
C ALA A 137 10.27 -22.25 15.60
N ARG A 138 10.04 -21.09 16.24
CA ARG A 138 9.15 -20.04 15.71
C ARG A 138 9.65 -19.47 14.39
N ARG A 139 10.96 -19.28 14.26
CA ARG A 139 11.59 -18.81 13.00
C ARG A 139 11.36 -19.81 11.87
N GLU A 140 11.54 -21.11 12.14
CA GLU A 140 11.33 -22.19 11.17
C GLU A 140 9.85 -22.36 10.82
N GLU A 141 8.94 -22.21 11.78
CA GLU A 141 7.50 -22.24 11.55
C GLU A 141 7.07 -21.08 10.65
N ARG A 142 7.58 -19.87 10.92
CA ARG A 142 7.36 -18.71 10.05
C ARG A 142 7.92 -18.89 8.66
N ALA A 143 9.15 -19.40 8.55
CA ALA A 143 9.76 -19.66 7.24
C ALA A 143 8.96 -20.71 6.44
N ARG A 144 8.46 -21.75 7.11
CA ARG A 144 7.56 -22.74 6.50
C ARG A 144 6.25 -22.11 6.06
N PHE A 145 5.61 -21.31 6.92
CA PHE A 145 4.40 -20.60 6.56
C PHE A 145 4.60 -19.70 5.33
N GLN A 146 5.69 -18.92 5.26
CA GLN A 146 6.00 -18.09 4.10
C GLN A 146 6.19 -18.91 2.81
N ALA A 147 6.90 -20.04 2.91
CA ALA A 147 7.10 -20.93 1.78
C ALA A 147 5.82 -21.64 1.32
N GLU A 148 4.93 -22.00 2.25
CA GLU A 148 3.68 -22.72 1.98
C GLU A 148 2.54 -21.80 1.56
N SER A 149 2.50 -20.57 2.07
CA SER A 149 1.44 -19.60 1.77
C SER A 149 1.59 -18.99 0.38
N GLY A 150 2.74 -19.16 -0.27
CA GLY A 150 3.05 -18.51 -1.55
C GLY A 150 3.20 -17.00 -1.44
N LEU A 151 3.39 -16.46 -0.23
CA LEU A 151 3.42 -15.01 0.01
C LEU A 151 4.60 -14.37 -0.74
N ASP A 152 5.76 -15.02 -0.74
CA ASP A 152 6.94 -14.53 -1.47
C ASP A 152 6.67 -14.41 -2.98
N ALA A 153 5.93 -15.37 -3.56
CA ALA A 153 5.59 -15.34 -4.98
C ALA A 153 4.54 -14.27 -5.30
N LEU A 154 3.57 -14.05 -4.40
CA LEU A 154 2.58 -12.98 -4.51
C LEU A 154 3.22 -11.60 -4.36
N ASP A 155 4.17 -11.43 -3.43
CA ASP A 155 4.94 -10.19 -3.25
C ASP A 155 5.79 -9.88 -4.49
N GLU A 156 6.46 -10.90 -5.07
CA GLU A 156 7.20 -10.75 -6.32
C GLU A 156 6.27 -10.37 -7.48
N GLN A 157 5.08 -10.98 -7.54
CA GLN A 157 4.06 -10.66 -8.54
C GLN A 157 3.51 -9.24 -8.37
N ASP A 158 3.22 -8.79 -7.14
CA ASP A 158 2.78 -7.42 -6.85
C ASP A 158 3.87 -6.41 -7.28
N ALA A 159 5.13 -6.65 -6.91
CA ALA A 159 6.24 -5.80 -7.30
C ALA A 159 6.40 -5.72 -8.83
N ALA A 160 6.24 -6.84 -9.54
CA ALA A 160 6.30 -6.87 -10.99
C ALA A 160 5.14 -6.10 -11.65
N LEU A 161 3.92 -6.24 -11.13
CA LEU A 161 2.74 -5.50 -11.62
C LEU A 161 2.86 -4.01 -11.34
N PHE A 162 3.30 -3.64 -10.13
CA PHE A 162 3.58 -2.27 -9.74
C PHE A 162 4.64 -1.63 -10.64
N GLY A 163 5.72 -2.35 -10.96
CA GLY A 163 6.73 -1.90 -11.91
C GLY A 163 6.15 -1.62 -13.31
N LYS A 164 5.26 -2.49 -13.81
CA LYS A 164 4.59 -2.29 -15.11
C LYS A 164 3.65 -1.09 -15.10
N LEU A 165 2.89 -0.89 -14.03
CA LEU A 165 2.05 0.31 -13.86
C LEU A 165 2.92 1.57 -13.95
N GLY A 166 4.04 1.60 -13.23
CA GLY A 166 4.99 2.71 -13.27
C GLY A 166 5.56 3.00 -14.66
N GLU A 167 5.76 2.00 -15.52
CA GLU A 167 6.17 2.22 -16.91
C GLU A 167 5.05 2.85 -17.77
N ILE A 168 3.81 2.38 -17.62
CA ILE A 168 2.67 2.96 -18.34
C ILE A 168 2.40 4.39 -17.88
N GLU A 169 2.51 4.66 -16.58
CA GLU A 169 2.39 6.01 -16.04
C GLU A 169 3.43 6.97 -16.63
N LYS A 170 4.68 6.52 -16.78
CA LYS A 170 5.73 7.32 -17.44
C LYS A 170 5.34 7.65 -18.88
N TRP A 171 4.80 6.68 -19.62
CA TRP A 171 4.34 6.91 -20.99
C TRP A 171 3.14 7.86 -21.05
N LEU A 172 2.15 7.69 -20.17
CA LEU A 172 1.00 8.58 -20.07
C LEU A 172 1.42 10.02 -19.72
N ARG A 173 2.38 10.21 -18.81
CA ARG A 173 2.93 11.54 -18.47
C ARG A 173 3.71 12.16 -19.62
N ALA A 174 4.38 11.35 -20.44
CA ALA A 174 5.14 11.81 -21.59
C ALA A 174 4.29 11.97 -22.87
N TYR A 175 3.03 11.54 -22.85
CA TYR A 175 2.18 11.53 -24.04
C TYR A 175 1.82 12.95 -24.47
N ALA A 176 2.20 13.30 -25.69
CA ALA A 176 1.84 14.58 -26.31
C ALA A 176 0.43 14.49 -26.90
N CYS A 177 -0.55 15.09 -26.20
CA CYS A 177 -1.94 15.17 -26.66
C CYS A 177 -2.03 15.74 -28.08
N ARG A 178 -2.71 15.02 -28.97
CA ARG A 178 -2.88 15.42 -30.38
C ARG A 178 -4.27 16.00 -30.66
N SER A 179 -5.19 15.82 -29.72
CA SER A 179 -6.58 16.26 -29.84
C SER A 179 -7.16 16.64 -28.47
N LEU A 180 -8.26 17.39 -28.46
CA LEU A 180 -9.02 17.65 -27.24
C LEU A 180 -9.57 16.35 -26.62
N ALA A 181 -9.86 15.33 -27.44
CA ALA A 181 -10.33 14.04 -26.94
C ALA A 181 -9.23 13.31 -26.14
N ASP A 182 -7.97 13.41 -26.55
CA ASP A 182 -6.84 12.86 -25.80
C ASP A 182 -6.72 13.54 -24.43
N VAL A 183 -6.86 14.87 -24.39
CA VAL A 183 -6.82 15.66 -23.14
C VAL A 183 -7.93 15.22 -22.18
N VAL A 184 -9.16 15.07 -22.69
CA VAL A 184 -10.29 14.61 -21.89
C VAL A 184 -10.07 13.19 -21.38
N ALA A 185 -9.58 12.28 -22.23
CA ALA A 185 -9.32 10.89 -21.84
C ALA A 185 -8.27 10.79 -20.72
N ILE A 186 -7.18 11.55 -20.82
CA ILE A 186 -6.14 11.60 -19.78
C ILE A 186 -6.69 12.21 -18.48
N ALA A 187 -7.48 13.28 -18.56
CA ALA A 187 -8.10 13.89 -17.38
C ALA A 187 -9.05 12.93 -16.67
N THR A 188 -9.94 12.26 -17.41
CA THR A 188 -10.87 11.26 -16.86
C THR A 188 -10.13 10.08 -16.25
N PHE A 189 -9.10 9.58 -16.93
CA PHE A 189 -8.26 8.50 -16.40
C PHE A 189 -7.58 8.90 -15.09
N ALA A 190 -7.02 10.10 -15.01
CA ALA A 190 -6.37 10.58 -13.79
C ALA A 190 -7.36 10.77 -12.62
N GLU A 191 -8.61 11.15 -12.87
CA GLU A 191 -9.64 11.20 -11.81
C GLU A 191 -9.94 9.82 -11.23
N ILE A 192 -9.99 8.78 -12.08
CA ILE A 192 -10.17 7.38 -11.64
C ILE A 192 -8.96 6.93 -10.83
N TRP A 193 -7.75 7.20 -11.32
CA TRP A 193 -6.51 6.85 -10.64
C TRP A 193 -6.38 7.50 -9.26
N LEU A 194 -6.68 8.80 -9.14
CA LEU A 194 -6.62 9.53 -7.87
C LEU A 194 -7.66 9.05 -6.84
N ALA A 195 -8.77 8.47 -7.29
CA ALA A 195 -9.78 7.89 -6.40
C ALA A 195 -9.31 6.58 -5.76
N ASP A 196 -8.46 5.81 -6.46
CA ASP A 196 -7.95 4.51 -5.98
C ASP A 196 -6.71 4.63 -5.09
N ASP A 197 -5.76 5.52 -5.40
CA ASP A 197 -4.47 5.60 -4.68
C ASP A 197 -4.42 6.65 -3.54
N GLY A 198 -5.44 7.51 -3.43
CA GLY A 198 -5.69 8.35 -2.26
C GLY A 198 -4.64 9.41 -1.86
N VAL A 199 -3.48 9.52 -2.51
CA VAL A 199 -2.35 10.31 -1.92
C VAL A 199 -1.61 11.28 -2.84
N ASP A 200 -1.63 11.20 -4.18
CA ASP A 200 -0.66 12.01 -4.96
C ASP A 200 -1.18 13.36 -5.52
N ILE A 201 -1.04 14.41 -4.70
CA ILE A 201 -1.31 15.81 -5.09
C ILE A 201 -0.37 16.29 -6.22
N GLU A 202 0.84 15.74 -6.34
CA GLU A 202 1.81 16.15 -7.36
C GLU A 202 1.41 15.63 -8.74
N VAL A 203 0.89 14.39 -8.81
CA VAL A 203 0.29 13.82 -10.05
C VAL A 203 -0.83 14.71 -10.57
N ARG A 204 -1.69 15.20 -9.67
CA ARG A 204 -2.78 16.13 -10.03
C ARG A 204 -2.23 17.46 -10.58
N SER A 205 -1.15 17.98 -10.01
CA SER A 205 -0.54 19.24 -10.44
C SER A 205 0.11 19.14 -11.82
N ASP A 206 0.84 18.05 -12.08
CA ASP A 206 1.53 17.85 -13.36
C ASP A 206 0.57 17.55 -14.51
N LEU A 207 -0.51 16.81 -14.24
CA LEU A 207 -1.57 16.59 -15.22
C LEU A 207 -2.29 17.88 -15.59
N LEU A 208 -2.63 18.71 -14.59
CA LEU A 208 -3.24 20.03 -14.82
C LEU A 208 -2.29 20.98 -15.57
N ARG A 209 -0.97 20.88 -15.36
CA ARG A 209 0.02 21.62 -16.16
C ARG A 209 0.04 21.16 -17.62
N ALA A 210 0.01 19.85 -17.88
CA ALA A 210 -0.01 19.31 -19.24
C ALA A 210 -1.29 19.72 -19.99
N ILE A 211 -2.45 19.66 -19.33
CA ILE A 211 -3.73 20.13 -19.86
C ILE A 211 -3.67 21.65 -20.17
N SER A 212 -3.10 22.44 -19.26
CA SER A 212 -2.96 23.89 -19.45
C SER A 212 -2.00 24.24 -20.59
N ALA A 213 -0.89 23.50 -20.74
CA ALA A 213 0.07 23.70 -21.83
C ALA A 213 -0.54 23.41 -23.21
N PHE A 214 -1.39 22.38 -23.31
CA PHE A 214 -2.12 22.08 -24.56
C PHE A 214 -3.12 23.19 -24.91
N ALA A 215 -3.89 23.70 -23.93
CA ALA A 215 -4.84 24.78 -24.15
C ALA A 215 -4.15 26.04 -24.71
N VAL A 216 -3.01 26.43 -24.15
CA VAL A 216 -2.20 27.56 -24.64
C VAL A 216 -1.71 27.33 -26.08
N ALA A 217 -1.19 26.14 -26.39
CA ALA A 217 -0.69 25.81 -27.72
C ALA A 217 -1.79 25.79 -28.81
N THR A 218 -3.05 25.57 -28.43
CA THR A 218 -4.20 25.62 -29.35
C THR A 218 -4.79 27.00 -29.53
N GLU A 219 -4.61 27.94 -28.58
CA GLU A 219 -5.06 29.34 -28.71
C GLU A 219 -4.11 30.19 -29.56
N GLU A 220 -2.84 29.79 -29.71
CA GLU A 220 -1.83 30.48 -30.53
C GLU A 220 -1.85 30.09 -32.03
N ARG A 221 -2.78 29.23 -32.47
CA ARG A 221 -2.99 28.82 -33.87
C ARG A 221 -4.26 29.39 -34.47
#